data_AF-F0GFQ7-F1
#
_entry.id   AF-F0GFQ7-F1
#
_cell.length_a   1.000
_cell.length_b   1.000
_cell.length_c   1.000
_cell.angle_alpha   90.00
_cell.angle_beta   90.00
_cell.angle_gamma   90.00
#
_symmetry.space_group_name_H-M   'P 1'
#
loop_
_entity.id
_entity.type
_entity.pdbx_description
1 polymer ?
#
loop_
_entity_poly.entity_id
_entity_poly.type
_entity_poly.pdbx_seq_one_letter_code
_entity_poly.pdbx_strand_id
1 'polypeptide(L)'
;MTAPARAGRYAELDFFRGLVLLVIVVDHIGGSILSRVTLHAYALCDAAEVFVFLGGFATAIAYNSLAERHDEAAARQRFIRRAFEIYRAFLVTAGLMLLITAVLNAFAIDGPNMPTNDLDGLLQKPLAALRDILLFRRQPY
;
A
#
# COMPACT_ATOMS: atom_id res chain seq x y z
N MET A 1 -39.73 0.66 -13.15
CA MET A 1 -38.68 0.25 -12.20
C MET A 1 -37.39 0.94 -12.61
N THR A 2 -37.10 2.11 -12.04
CA THR A 2 -35.86 2.85 -12.31
C THR A 2 -34.76 2.30 -11.40
N ALA A 3 -33.69 1.78 -12.00
CA ALA A 3 -32.52 1.34 -11.26
C ALA A 3 -31.95 2.51 -10.43
N PRO A 4 -31.48 2.26 -9.19
CA PRO A 4 -30.90 3.33 -8.40
C PRO A 4 -29.68 3.88 -9.14
N ALA A 5 -29.66 5.20 -9.38
CA ALA A 5 -28.51 5.88 -9.94
C ALA A 5 -27.28 5.55 -9.08
N ARG A 6 -26.33 4.82 -9.67
CA ARG A 6 -25.08 4.42 -9.01
C ARG A 6 -24.41 5.71 -8.55
N ALA A 7 -24.35 5.93 -7.24
CA ALA A 7 -23.68 7.09 -6.64
C ALA A 7 -22.31 7.26 -7.32
N GLY A 8 -22.04 8.48 -7.81
CA GLY A 8 -21.02 8.81 -8.80
C GLY A 8 -19.70 8.06 -8.62
N ARG A 9 -19.45 7.09 -9.51
CA ARG A 9 -18.13 6.51 -9.72
C ARG A 9 -17.53 7.20 -10.94
N TYR A 10 -16.48 7.98 -10.73
CA TYR A 10 -15.75 8.63 -11.82
C TYR A 10 -14.93 7.56 -12.57
N ALA A 11 -15.39 7.20 -13.76
CA ALA A 11 -14.78 6.14 -14.57
C ALA A 11 -13.35 6.53 -15.01
N GLU A 12 -13.09 7.82 -15.19
CA GLU A 12 -11.80 8.40 -15.51
C GLU A 12 -10.80 8.13 -14.39
N LEU A 13 -11.24 8.30 -13.13
CA LEU A 13 -10.41 8.08 -11.96
C LEU A 13 -10.06 6.59 -11.79
N ASP A 14 -11.02 5.69 -12.02
CA ASP A 14 -10.78 4.25 -12.03
C ASP A 14 -9.80 3.85 -13.16
N PHE A 15 -9.89 4.48 -14.34
CA PHE A 15 -8.96 4.26 -15.46
C PHE A 15 -7.53 4.73 -15.15
N PHE A 16 -7.36 5.96 -14.67
CA PHE A 16 -6.03 6.50 -14.33
C PHE A 16 -5.38 5.71 -13.20
N ARG A 17 -6.14 5.25 -12.20
CA ARG A 17 -5.63 4.35 -11.16
C ARG A 17 -5.10 3.05 -11.77
N GLY A 18 -5.84 2.42 -12.67
CA GLY A 18 -5.42 1.19 -13.34
C GLY A 18 -4.16 1.38 -14.19
N LEU A 19 -4.08 2.49 -14.94
CA LEU A 19 -2.91 2.84 -15.73
C LEU A 19 -1.66 3.01 -14.85
N VAL A 20 -1.80 3.71 -13.72
CA VAL A 20 -0.70 3.93 -12.79
C VAL A 20 -0.22 2.62 -12.15
N LEU A 21 -1.12 1.70 -11.80
CA LEU A 21 -0.71 0.36 -11.34
C LEU A 21 0.14 -0.38 -12.39
N LEU A 22 -0.23 -0.30 -13.66
CA LEU A 22 0.53 -0.93 -14.75
C LEU A 22 1.92 -0.31 -14.86
N VAL A 23 2.03 1.01 -14.77
CA VAL A 23 3.32 1.71 -14.80
C VAL A 23 4.21 1.28 -13.62
N ILE A 24 3.68 1.19 -12.40
CA ILE A 24 4.43 0.74 -11.21
C ILE A 24 4.97 -0.69 -11.41
N VAL A 25 4.15 -1.60 -11.93
CA VAL A 25 4.57 -2.99 -12.17
C VAL A 25 5.68 -3.05 -13.22
N VAL A 26 5.55 -2.31 -14.31
CA VAL A 26 6.57 -2.25 -15.36
C VAL A 26 7.88 -1.66 -14.84
N ASP A 27 7.81 -0.63 -13.99
CA ASP A 27 8.97 0.01 -13.37
C ASP A 27 9.68 -0.93 -12.38
N HIS A 28 8.92 -1.78 -11.67
CA HIS A 28 9.46 -2.72 -10.69
C HIS A 28 10.09 -4.00 -11.31
N ILE A 29 9.71 -4.39 -12.53
CA ILE A 29 10.31 -5.52 -13.25
C ILE A 29 11.61 -5.05 -13.92
N GLY A 30 12.69 -5.01 -13.12
CA GLY A 30 14.04 -4.65 -13.59
C GLY A 30 14.60 -5.66 -14.59
N GLY A 31 14.71 -5.28 -15.87
CA GLY A 31 15.43 -6.07 -16.88
C GLY A 31 14.98 -5.94 -18.34
N SER A 32 13.90 -5.23 -18.67
CA SER A 32 13.47 -5.06 -20.07
C SER A 32 13.94 -3.73 -20.68
N ILE A 33 14.22 -3.73 -21.99
CA ILE A 33 14.62 -2.57 -22.83
C ILE A 33 13.66 -1.36 -22.68
N LEU A 34 12.45 -1.55 -22.14
CA LEU A 34 11.50 -0.48 -21.81
C LEU A 34 11.91 0.39 -20.61
N SER A 35 12.79 -0.07 -19.71
CA SER A 35 13.30 0.72 -18.58
C SER A 35 14.04 2.00 -19.02
N ARG A 36 14.50 2.07 -20.28
CA ARG A 36 15.11 3.27 -20.86
C ARG A 36 14.12 4.22 -21.55
N VAL A 37 12.85 3.82 -21.68
CA VAL A 37 11.82 4.56 -22.45
C VAL A 37 10.59 4.90 -21.59
N THR A 38 10.38 4.23 -20.46
CA THR A 38 9.25 4.52 -19.56
C THR A 38 9.62 5.58 -18.54
N LEU A 39 8.93 6.73 -18.59
CA LEU A 39 8.74 7.87 -17.67
C LEU A 39 9.80 8.28 -16.61
N HIS A 40 10.71 7.42 -16.16
CA HIS A 40 11.81 7.74 -15.25
C HIS A 40 12.81 8.74 -15.87
N ALA A 41 12.82 8.86 -17.21
CA ALA A 41 13.61 9.84 -17.95
C ALA A 41 12.86 11.17 -18.24
N TYR A 42 11.54 11.25 -18.00
CA TYR A 42 10.70 12.36 -18.50
C TYR A 42 9.71 12.95 -17.48
N ALA A 43 9.51 12.35 -16.31
CA ALA A 43 8.57 12.87 -15.31
C ALA A 43 9.32 13.32 -14.05
N LEU A 44 9.07 14.57 -13.65
CA LEU A 44 9.55 15.14 -12.37
C LEU A 44 8.83 14.52 -11.14
N CYS A 45 7.86 13.63 -11.36
CA CYS A 45 7.11 12.90 -10.33
C CYS A 45 7.13 11.39 -10.60
N ASP A 46 7.22 10.59 -9.54
CA ASP A 46 7.20 9.12 -9.56
C ASP A 46 5.76 8.58 -9.75
N ALA A 47 5.62 7.42 -10.39
CA ALA A 47 4.34 6.74 -10.57
C ALA A 47 3.68 6.41 -9.22
N ALA A 48 4.47 6.14 -8.19
CA ALA A 48 3.98 5.98 -6.83
C ALA A 48 3.33 7.27 -6.28
N GLU A 49 3.90 8.44 -6.55
CA GLU A 49 3.34 9.73 -6.09
C GLU A 49 1.99 10.01 -6.76
N VAL A 50 1.88 9.73 -8.07
CA VAL A 50 0.62 9.86 -8.81
C VAL A 50 -0.43 8.90 -8.26
N PHE A 51 -0.04 7.66 -7.92
CA PHE A 51 -0.95 6.69 -7.31
C PHE A 51 -1.51 7.17 -5.98
N VAL A 52 -0.63 7.69 -5.11
CA VAL A 52 -1.00 8.23 -3.79
C VAL A 52 -1.92 9.44 -3.95
N PHE A 53 -1.61 10.35 -4.88
CA PHE A 53 -2.44 11.52 -5.17
C PHE A 53 -3.85 11.13 -5.64
N LEU A 54 -3.97 10.23 -6.61
CA LEU A 54 -5.27 9.75 -7.10
C LEU A 54 -6.07 9.04 -6.01
N GLY A 55 -5.40 8.26 -5.15
CA GLY A 55 -6.03 7.64 -3.98
C GLY A 55 -6.57 8.66 -2.98
N GLY A 56 -5.79 9.71 -2.69
CA GLY A 56 -6.20 10.83 -1.84
C GLY A 56 -7.39 11.59 -2.40
N PHE A 57 -7.34 11.95 -3.68
CA PHE A 57 -8.41 12.67 -4.38
C PHE A 57 -9.73 11.86 -4.41
N ALA A 58 -9.66 10.56 -4.71
CA ALA A 58 -10.82 9.68 -4.66
C ALA A 58 -11.44 9.61 -3.25
N THR A 59 -10.59 9.57 -2.23
CA THR A 59 -11.02 9.51 -0.83
C THR A 59 -11.64 10.83 -0.38
N ALA A 60 -11.10 11.97 -0.81
CA ALA A 60 -11.66 13.29 -0.54
C ALA A 60 -13.07 13.45 -1.14
N ILE A 61 -13.27 13.04 -2.40
CA ILE A 61 -14.58 13.03 -3.06
C ILE A 61 -15.56 12.10 -2.33
N ALA A 62 -15.12 10.90 -1.97
CA ALA A 62 -15.95 9.93 -1.25
C ALA A 62 -16.34 10.44 0.15
N TYR A 63 -15.44 11.16 0.83
CA TYR A 63 -15.69 11.75 2.12
C TYR A 63 -16.65 12.94 2.02
N ASN A 64 -16.42 13.86 1.09
CA ASN A 64 -17.27 15.03 0.88
C ASN A 64 -18.71 14.62 0.57
N SER A 65 -18.87 13.67 -0.36
CA SER A 65 -20.20 13.13 -0.69
C SER A 65 -20.88 12.36 0.45
N LEU A 66 -20.13 11.84 1.42
CA LEU A 66 -20.67 11.17 2.60
C LEU A 66 -21.03 12.16 3.71
N ALA A 67 -20.22 13.21 3.90
CA ALA A 67 -20.49 14.31 4.81
C ALA A 67 -21.74 15.11 4.40
N GLU A 68 -21.92 15.35 3.10
CA GLU A 68 -23.13 16.01 2.55
C GLU A 68 -24.42 15.20 2.78
N ARG A 69 -24.33 13.87 2.90
CA ARG A 69 -25.51 12.99 2.99
C ARG A 69 -25.91 12.59 4.41
N HIS A 70 -24.96 12.62 5.34
CA HIS A 70 -25.18 12.20 6.71
C HIS A 70 -24.72 13.27 7.69
N ASP A 71 -23.50 13.14 8.19
CA ASP A 71 -22.91 13.99 9.20
C ASP A 71 -21.38 13.81 9.15
N GLU A 72 -20.64 14.87 9.42
CA GLU A 72 -19.18 14.89 9.31
C GLU A 72 -18.54 13.88 10.28
N ALA A 73 -19.13 13.71 11.47
CA ALA A 73 -18.67 12.74 12.46
C ALA A 73 -18.78 11.28 11.98
N ALA A 74 -19.85 10.94 11.25
CA ALA A 74 -20.05 9.60 10.70
C ALA A 74 -19.04 9.30 9.58
N ALA A 75 -18.76 10.29 8.73
CA ALA A 75 -17.75 10.18 7.67
C ALA A 75 -16.35 9.98 8.27
N ARG A 76 -15.99 10.76 9.31
CA ARG A 76 -14.69 10.64 10.01
C ARG A 76 -14.52 9.27 10.64
N GLN A 77 -15.55 8.76 11.31
CA GLN A 77 -15.48 7.44 11.94
C GLN A 77 -15.27 6.32 10.92
N ARG A 78 -15.90 6.42 9.75
CA ARG A 78 -15.71 5.45 8.66
C ARG A 78 -14.28 5.49 8.10
N PHE A 79 -13.72 6.69 7.94
CA PHE A 79 -12.34 6.88 7.49
C PHE A 79 -11.35 6.27 8.48
N ILE A 80 -11.48 6.57 9.78
CA ILE A 80 -10.59 6.03 10.82
C ILE A 80 -10.69 4.51 10.90
N ARG A 81 -11.91 3.94 10.85
CA ARG A 81 -12.09 2.48 10.80
C ARG A 81 -11.37 1.86 9.61
N ARG A 82 -11.49 2.47 8.42
CA ARG A 82 -10.83 1.98 7.21
C ARG A 82 -9.31 2.08 7.31
N ALA A 83 -8.78 3.19 7.83
CA ALA A 83 -7.36 3.34 8.09
C ALA A 83 -6.85 2.29 9.07
N PHE A 84 -7.61 2.01 10.13
CA PHE A 84 -7.27 0.98 11.11
C PHE A 84 -7.32 -0.45 10.55
N GLU A 85 -8.28 -0.75 9.66
CA GLU A 85 -8.31 -2.02 8.92
C GLU A 85 -7.04 -2.22 8.09
N ILE A 86 -6.64 -1.20 7.33
CA ILE A 86 -5.41 -1.24 6.51
C ILE A 86 -4.18 -1.37 7.40
N TYR A 87 -4.14 -0.65 8.52
CA TYR A 87 -3.06 -0.73 9.51
C TYR A 87 -2.93 -2.14 10.10
N ARG A 88 -4.05 -2.74 10.51
CA ARG A 88 -4.08 -4.13 11.00
C ARG A 88 -3.64 -5.12 9.94
N ALA A 89 -4.10 -4.95 8.69
CA ALA A 89 -3.69 -5.80 7.59
C ALA A 89 -2.17 -5.72 7.36
N PHE A 90 -1.59 -4.52 7.41
CA PHE A 90 -0.15 -4.32 7.36
C PHE A 90 0.59 -5.07 8.48
N LEU A 91 0.16 -4.89 9.74
CA LEU A 91 0.81 -5.57 10.88
C LEU A 91 0.72 -7.10 10.78
N VAL A 92 -0.42 -7.63 10.33
CA VAL A 92 -0.60 -9.07 10.12
C VAL A 92 0.32 -9.58 9.02
N THR A 93 0.39 -8.89 7.88
CA THR A 93 1.27 -9.28 6.77
C THR A 93 2.75 -9.18 7.17
N ALA A 94 3.15 -8.12 7.88
CA ALA A 94 4.51 -7.97 8.40
C ALA A 94 4.88 -9.11 9.38
N GLY A 95 3.99 -9.43 10.32
CA GLY A 95 4.18 -10.54 11.25
C GLY A 95 4.22 -11.90 10.55
N LEU A 96 3.37 -12.11 9.55
CA LEU A 96 3.36 -13.33 8.74
C LEU A 96 4.68 -13.48 7.98
N MET A 97 5.21 -12.40 7.41
CA MET A 97 6.47 -12.43 6.70
C MET A 97 7.63 -12.81 7.62
N LEU A 98 7.74 -12.16 8.80
CA LEU A 98 8.74 -12.53 9.81
C LEU A 98 8.58 -13.98 10.28
N LEU A 99 7.35 -14.46 10.47
CA LEU A 99 7.07 -15.84 10.84
C LEU A 99 7.55 -16.82 9.76
N ILE A 100 7.23 -16.54 8.49
CA ILE A 100 7.66 -17.36 7.36
C ILE A 100 9.20 -17.38 7.30
N THR A 101 9.86 -16.22 7.44
CA THR A 101 11.33 -16.14 7.49
C THR A 101 11.90 -16.97 8.64
N ALA A 102 11.32 -16.89 9.84
CA ALA A 102 11.76 -17.66 10.99
C ALA A 102 11.63 -19.17 10.76
N VAL A 103 10.50 -19.62 10.20
CA VAL A 103 10.24 -21.03 9.88
C VAL A 103 11.24 -21.52 8.84
N LEU A 104 11.40 -20.81 7.73
CA LEU A 104 12.32 -21.22 6.67
C LEU A 104 13.77 -21.27 7.16
N ASN A 105 14.19 -20.31 8.01
CA ASN A 105 15.51 -20.31 8.65
C ASN A 105 15.68 -21.52 9.59
N ALA A 106 14.67 -21.83 10.41
CA ALA A 106 14.70 -23.00 11.30
C ALA A 106 14.82 -24.34 10.56
N PHE A 107 14.30 -24.43 9.32
CA PHE A 107 14.42 -25.60 8.45
C PHE A 107 15.65 -25.55 7.51
N ALA A 108 16.52 -24.55 7.64
CA ALA A 108 17.69 -24.34 6.78
C ALA A 108 17.36 -24.33 5.28
N ILE A 109 16.19 -23.78 4.93
CA ILE A 109 15.75 -23.61 3.55
C ILE A 109 16.15 -22.21 3.07
N ASP A 110 17.21 -22.14 2.27
CA ASP A 110 17.64 -20.89 1.65
C ASP A 110 16.70 -20.49 0.51
N GLY A 111 16.04 -19.34 0.66
CA GLY A 111 15.23 -18.72 -0.38
C GLY A 111 15.93 -17.49 -0.98
N PRO A 112 15.78 -17.22 -2.29
CA PRO A 112 16.19 -15.91 -2.82
C PRO A 112 15.34 -14.80 -2.14
N ASN A 113 16.00 -13.73 -1.68
CA ASN A 113 15.40 -12.60 -0.94
C ASN A 113 14.79 -12.96 0.42
N MET A 114 15.54 -13.68 1.24
CA MET A 114 15.12 -14.02 2.59
C MET A 114 15.34 -12.82 3.55
N PRO A 115 14.32 -12.37 4.33
CA PRO A 115 14.41 -11.26 5.29
C PRO A 115 15.27 -11.53 6.54
N THR A 116 16.37 -12.28 6.40
CA THR A 116 17.19 -12.74 7.54
C THR A 116 17.67 -11.59 8.41
N ASN A 117 17.99 -10.46 7.78
CA ASN A 117 18.48 -9.25 8.45
C ASN A 117 17.42 -8.60 9.38
N ASP A 118 16.13 -8.70 9.04
CA ASP A 118 15.04 -8.19 9.88
C ASP A 118 14.73 -9.15 11.03
N LEU A 119 14.89 -10.45 10.80
CA LEU A 119 14.77 -11.46 11.85
C LEU A 119 15.89 -11.33 12.89
N ASP A 120 17.13 -11.12 12.44
CA ASP A 120 18.28 -10.87 13.31
C ASP A 120 18.13 -9.55 14.10
N GLY A 121 17.61 -8.50 13.46
CA GLY A 121 17.29 -7.23 14.12
C GLY A 121 16.23 -7.37 15.22
N LEU A 122 15.21 -8.22 15.00
CA LEU A 122 14.19 -8.54 16.00
C LEU A 122 14.77 -9.34 17.17
N LEU A 123 15.64 -10.32 16.90
CA LEU A 123 16.28 -11.15 17.93
C LEU A 123 17.24 -10.35 18.81
N GLN A 124 17.98 -9.40 18.23
CA GLN A 124 18.95 -8.59 18.97
C GLN A 124 18.30 -7.42 19.73
N LYS A 125 17.29 -6.76 19.13
CA LYS A 125 16.64 -5.57 19.71
C LYS A 125 15.13 -5.60 19.50
N PRO A 126 14.40 -6.47 20.22
CA PRO A 126 12.98 -6.75 19.97
C PRO A 126 12.10 -5.51 20.10
N LEU A 127 12.31 -4.69 21.13
CA LEU A 127 11.53 -3.46 21.33
C LEU A 127 11.80 -2.39 20.27
N ALA A 128 13.05 -2.26 19.81
CA ALA A 128 13.39 -1.28 18.79
C ALA A 128 12.85 -1.69 17.42
N ALA A 129 12.99 -2.97 17.05
CA ALA A 129 12.45 -3.52 15.81
C ALA A 129 10.91 -3.42 15.77
N LEU A 130 10.23 -3.79 16.87
CA LEU A 130 8.78 -3.65 16.96
C LEU A 130 8.34 -2.18 16.83
N ARG A 131 9.03 -1.24 17.48
CA ARG A 131 8.74 0.20 17.36
C ARG A 131 8.92 0.67 15.91
N ASP A 132 9.99 0.26 15.25
CA ASP A 132 10.29 0.72 13.90
C ASP A 132 9.30 0.13 12.86
N ILE A 133 8.81 -1.10 13.07
CA ILE A 133 7.72 -1.70 12.28
C ILE A 133 6.39 -0.98 12.57
N LEU A 134 6.07 -0.73 13.84
CA LEU A 134 4.83 -0.08 14.27
C LEU A 134 4.69 1.35 13.72
N LEU A 135 5.82 2.06 13.60
CA LEU A 135 5.91 3.43 13.11
C LEU A 135 6.17 3.52 11.60
N PHE A 136 6.10 2.42 10.85
CA PHE A 136 6.42 2.38 9.42
C PHE A 136 7.83 2.86 9.06
N ARG A 137 8.74 2.92 10.03
CA ARG A 137 10.13 3.34 9.82
C ARG A 137 10.96 2.25 9.14
N ARG A 138 10.49 1.00 9.26
CA ARG A 138 11.09 -0.17 8.64
C ARG A 138 9.99 -1.01 8.02
N GLN A 139 10.10 -1.25 6.72
CA GLN A 139 9.32 -2.26 6.03
C GLN A 139 10.12 -3.56 6.13
N PRO A 140 9.53 -4.64 6.66
CA PRO A 140 10.21 -5.94 6.58
C PRO A 140 10.41 -6.27 5.09
N TYR A 141 11.62 -6.66 4.69
CA TYR A 141 11.96 -7.04 3.32
C TYR A 141 12.79 -8.30 3.28
#